data_AF-A0A2M8NMT4-F1
#
_entry.id   AF-A0A2M8NMT4-F1
#
_cell.length_a   1.000
_cell.length_b   1.000
_cell.length_c   1.000
_cell.angle_alpha   90.00
_cell.angle_beta   90.00
_cell.angle_gamma   90.00
#
_symmetry.space_group_name_H-M   'P 1'
#
loop_
_entity.id
_entity.type
_entity.pdbx_description
1 polymer ?
#
loop_
_entity_poly.entity_id
_entity_poly.type
_entity_poly.pdbx_seq_one_letter_code
_entity_poly.pdbx_strand_id
1 'polypeptide(L)' 'EVIEALIRRHFDMRPAAIIRDLGLRRPLYRQVAAYGHFGREDLSVPWERTDKADALRHDAGL' A
#
# COMPACT_ATOMS: atom_id res chain seq x y z
N GLU A 1 13.37 14.08 -7.05
CA GLU A 1 13.13 14.84 -5.80
C GLU A 1 11.64 14.94 -5.46
N VAL A 2 10.77 15.47 -6.33
CA VAL A 2 9.32 15.64 -6.05
C VAL A 2 8.62 14.33 -5.65
N ILE A 3 8.81 13.24 -6.40
CA ILE A 3 8.16 11.94 -6.11
C ILE A 3 8.59 11.40 -4.73
N GLU A 4 9.88 11.49 -4.41
CA GLU A 4 10.40 11.03 -3.13
C GLU A 4 9.80 11.82 -1.96
N ALA A 5 9.67 13.15 -2.11
CA ALA A 5 9.06 14.00 -1.09
C ALA A 5 7.58 13.63 -0.85
N LEU A 6 6.83 13.34 -1.91
CA LEU A 6 5.46 12.84 -1.80
C LEU A 6 5.43 11.48 -1.09
N ILE A 7 6.33 10.55 -1.44
CA ILE A 7 6.41 9.25 -0.76
C ILE A 7 6.63 9.45 0.75
N ARG A 8 7.60 10.28 1.14
CA ARG A 8 7.91 10.56 2.56
C ARG A 8 6.75 11.25 3.29
N ARG A 9 5.94 12.06 2.59
CA ARG A 9 4.77 12.75 3.15
C ARG A 9 3.58 11.82 3.38
N HIS A 10 3.34 10.87 2.47
CA HIS A 10 2.13 10.04 2.49
C HIS A 10 2.31 8.64 3.09
N PHE A 11 3.54 8.15 3.17
CA PHE A 11 3.83 6.78 3.63
C PHE A 11 4.86 6.79 4.76
N ASP A 12 4.49 6.22 5.90
CA ASP A 12 5.41 5.98 7.00
C ASP A 12 6.12 4.63 6.78
N MET A 13 7.35 4.69 6.28
CA MET A 13 8.14 3.51 5.89
C MET A 13 8.75 2.75 7.08
N ARG A 14 8.45 3.12 8.34
CA ARG A 14 8.93 2.37 9.50
C ARG A 14 8.23 1.00 9.57
N PRO A 15 8.92 -0.09 9.95
CA PRO A 15 8.34 -1.44 9.94
C PRO A 15 7.00 -1.56 10.71
N ALA A 16 6.92 -0.94 11.90
CA ALA A 16 5.69 -0.95 12.70
C ALA A 16 4.53 -0.19 12.05
N ALA A 17 4.83 0.88 11.32
CA ALA A 17 3.82 1.67 10.61
C ALA A 17 3.29 0.92 9.39
N ILE A 18 4.17 0.28 8.60
CA ILE A 18 3.77 -0.58 7.48
C ILE A 18 2.80 -1.68 7.96
N ILE A 19 3.13 -2.36 9.06
CA ILE A 19 2.27 -3.38 9.66
C ILE A 19 0.91 -2.83 10.06
N ARG A 20 0.88 -1.64 10.67
CA ARG A 20 -0.34 -0.96 11.12
C ARG A 20 -1.21 -0.54 9.95
N ASP A 21 -0.65 0.20 9.00
CA ASP A 21 -1.38 0.87 7.92
C ASP A 21 -1.93 -0.13 6.89
N LEU A 22 -1.24 -1.25 6.71
CA LEU A 22 -1.72 -2.39 5.90
C LEU A 22 -2.47 -3.44 6.73
N GLY A 23 -2.56 -3.31 8.07
CA GLY A 23 -3.26 -4.28 8.92
C GLY A 23 -2.74 -5.72 8.76
N LEU A 24 -1.42 -5.89 8.78
CA LEU A 24 -0.74 -7.15 8.42
C LEU A 24 -0.82 -8.27 9.48
N ARG A 25 -1.27 -7.96 10.70
CA ARG A 25 -1.39 -8.92 11.81
C ARG A 25 -2.74 -9.64 11.80
N ARG A 26 -3.08 -10.29 10.68
CA ARG A 26 -4.30 -11.09 10.50
C ARG A 26 -4.05 -12.26 9.54
N PRO A 27 -4.85 -13.33 9.57
CA PRO A 27 -4.64 -14.49 8.69
C PRO A 27 -5.03 -14.16 7.24
N LEU A 28 -4.08 -13.66 6.44
CA LEU A 28 -4.33 -13.24 5.06
C LEU A 28 -3.32 -13.81 4.04
N TYR A 29 -2.30 -14.54 4.47
CA TYR A 29 -1.17 -14.93 3.62
C TYR A 29 -1.39 -16.22 2.82
N ARG A 30 -2.30 -17.10 3.26
CA ARG A 30 -2.53 -18.40 2.58
C ARG A 30 -3.06 -18.25 1.16
N GLN A 31 -3.93 -17.27 0.92
CA GLN A 31 -4.55 -17.01 -0.39
C GLN A 31 -3.56 -16.52 -1.46
N VAL A 32 -2.44 -15.92 -1.04
CA VAL A 32 -1.39 -15.39 -1.94
C VAL A 32 -0.19 -16.34 -2.08
N ALA A 33 -0.20 -17.48 -1.40
CA ALA A 33 0.91 -18.45 -1.45
C ALA A 33 1.02 -19.18 -2.80
N ALA A 34 0.00 -19.08 -3.64
CA ALA A 34 -0.02 -19.57 -5.02
C ALA A 34 -0.54 -18.49 -5.94
N TYR A 35 -0.09 -18.52 -7.20
CA TYR A 35 -0.48 -17.57 -8.25
C TYR A 35 -0.11 -16.10 -7.95
N GLY A 36 0.89 -15.88 -7.10
CA GLY A 36 1.51 -14.57 -6.87
C GLY A 36 0.89 -13.73 -5.75
N HIS A 37 1.71 -12.83 -5.20
CA HIS A 37 1.34 -11.91 -4.12
C HIS A 37 0.77 -10.56 -4.60
N PHE A 38 1.00 -10.21 -5.86
CA PHE A 38 0.67 -8.92 -6.44
C PHE A 38 -0.25 -9.05 -7.65
N GLY A 39 -0.98 -7.98 -7.97
CA GLY A 39 -1.91 -7.93 -9.11
C GLY A 39 -3.15 -8.81 -8.93
N ARG A 40 -3.47 -9.17 -7.68
CA ARG A 40 -4.60 -10.00 -7.30
C ARG A 40 -5.75 -9.12 -6.82
N GLU A 41 -6.36 -8.37 -7.73
CA GLU A 41 -7.53 -7.53 -7.43
C GLU A 41 -8.76 -8.37 -7.00
N ASP A 42 -8.77 -9.65 -7.35
CA ASP A 42 -9.74 -10.64 -6.88
C ASP A 42 -9.57 -10.99 -5.39
N LEU A 43 -8.39 -10.71 -4.82
CA LEU A 43 -8.09 -10.89 -3.41
C LEU A 43 -8.11 -9.54 -2.70
N SER A 44 -8.82 -9.43 -1.58
CA SER A 44 -8.90 -8.19 -0.78
C SER A 44 -7.65 -7.97 0.08
N VAL A 45 -6.48 -7.99 -0.55
CA VAL A 45 -5.19 -7.75 0.12
C VAL A 45 -4.91 -6.23 0.21
N PRO A 46 -4.37 -5.77 1.36
CA PRO A 46 -4.34 -4.34 1.67
C PRO A 46 -3.34 -3.53 0.83
N TRP A 47 -2.31 -4.17 0.25
CA TRP A 47 -1.28 -3.50 -0.55
C TRP A 47 -1.67 -3.28 -2.03
N GLU A 48 -2.74 -3.91 -2.50
CA GLU A 48 -3.29 -3.67 -3.85
C GLU A 48 -4.27 -2.47 -3.87
N ARG A 49 -4.59 -1.90 -2.70
CA ARG A 49 -5.47 -0.72 -2.63
C ARG A 49 -4.77 0.50 -3.21
N THR A 50 -5.50 1.27 -4.00
CA THR A 50 -5.08 2.55 -4.58
C THR A 50 -5.62 3.75 -3.80
N ASP A 51 -5.86 3.59 -2.50
CA ASP A 51 -6.48 4.58 -1.62
C ASP A 51 -5.65 5.87 -1.39
N LYS A 52 -4.38 5.87 -1.80
CA LYS A 52 -3.50 7.04 -1.81
C LYS A 52 -3.43 7.76 -3.16
N ALA A 53 -4.02 7.21 -4.23
CA ALA A 53 -3.88 7.75 -5.59
C ALA A 53 -4.37 9.20 -5.70
N ASP A 54 -5.58 9.49 -5.19
CA ASP A 54 -6.17 10.83 -5.25
C ASP A 54 -5.38 11.85 -4.43
N ALA A 55 -4.91 11.45 -3.25
CA ALA A 55 -4.08 12.31 -2.39
C ALA A 55 -2.74 12.66 -3.06
N LEU A 56 -2.09 11.67 -3.67
CA LEU A 56 -0.84 11.86 -4.40
C LEU A 56 -1.04 12.74 -5.64
N ARG A 57 -2.14 12.53 -6.39
CA ARG A 57 -2.50 13.34 -7.55
C ARG A 57 -2.71 14.81 -7.15
N HIS A 58 -3.49 15.04 -6.11
CA HIS A 58 -3.75 16.37 -5.58
C HIS A 58 -2.46 17.09 -5.14
N ASP A 59 -1.64 16.45 -4.31
CA ASP A 59 -0.40 17.05 -3.80
C ASP A 59 0.69 17.19 -4.89
N ALA A 60 0.55 16.47 -6.01
CA ALA A 60 1.36 16.66 -7.22
C ALA A 60 0.85 17.79 -8.14
N GLY A 61 -0.35 18.34 -7.88
CA GLY A 61 -0.98 19.38 -8.71
C GLY A 61 -1.54 18.89 -10.04
N LEU A 62 -2.00 17.62 -10.11
CA LEU A 62 -2.51 16.95 -11.32
C LEU A 62 -4.03 16.67 -11.28
#